data_AF-A0A5E6VUJ6-F1
#
_entry.id   AF-A0A5E6VUJ6-F1
#
_cell.length_a   1.000
_cell.length_b   1.000
_cell.length_c   1.000
_cell.angle_alpha   90.00
_cell.angle_beta   90.00
_cell.angle_gamma   90.00
#
_symmetry.space_group_name_H-M   'P 1'
#
loop_
_entity.id
_entity.type
_entity.pdbx_description
1 polymer ?
#
loop_
_entity_poly.entity_id
_entity_poly.type
_entity_poly.pdbx_seq_one_letter_code
_entity_poly.pdbx_strand_id
1 'polypeptide(L)'
;MSRTQNIQMLEVVAKALGEELCQEVAFVGGCTTALLLTDEFTLEEVRYTDDVDLVVHLTGYAQWQTLVAQLKQKGFKQSPQDEVICRLRLGELKVDFMPEDAETANLLGCNNRWFSDGLANAQWHELPSGCRIRLFSPPYFLGSKLEAYAGRGAQNPLGSQDLEDILNLVNGREELLAEIESAAPDLRAYLNQTLAGLLGNNDFGYLVQDAARGDSEREQIIWDRLHHIVRVTA
;
A
#
# COMPACT_ATOMS: atom_id res chain seq x y z
N MET A 1 11.25 10.87 11.85
CA MET A 1 10.19 11.92 11.87
C MET A 1 9.02 11.55 10.97
N SER A 2 9.30 11.08 9.74
CA SER A 2 8.31 10.55 8.78
C SER A 2 7.37 9.50 9.37
N ARG A 3 7.89 8.45 10.03
CA ARG A 3 7.06 7.40 10.66
C ARG A 3 5.96 7.95 11.57
N THR A 4 6.34 8.82 12.52
CA THR A 4 5.40 9.41 13.47
C THR A 4 4.32 10.23 12.75
N GLN A 5 4.71 10.97 11.71
CA GLN A 5 3.77 11.75 10.90
C GLN A 5 2.81 10.85 10.12
N ASN A 6 3.31 9.77 9.50
CA ASN A 6 2.46 8.80 8.80
C ASN A 6 1.43 8.19 9.75
N ILE A 7 1.86 7.73 10.92
CA ILE A 7 0.95 7.18 11.95
C ILE A 7 -0.09 8.23 12.38
N GLN A 8 0.32 9.48 12.61
CA GLN A 8 -0.60 10.56 12.95
C GLN A 8 -1.64 10.82 11.86
N MET A 9 -1.26 10.76 10.58
CA MET A 9 -2.22 10.88 9.48
C MET A 9 -3.23 9.73 9.48
N LEU A 10 -2.78 8.49 9.70
CA LEU A 10 -3.66 7.32 9.82
C LEU A 10 -4.65 7.51 10.98
N GLU A 11 -4.19 7.99 12.15
CA GLU A 11 -5.04 8.25 13.30
C GLU A 11 -6.07 9.35 13.05
N VAL A 12 -5.68 10.43 12.38
CA VAL A 12 -6.57 11.52 12.01
C VAL A 12 -7.67 11.03 11.07
N VAL A 13 -7.31 10.25 10.06
CA VAL A 13 -8.28 9.67 9.11
C VAL A 13 -9.18 8.67 9.79
N ALA A 14 -8.64 7.71 10.56
CA ALA A 14 -9.43 6.71 11.27
C ALA A 14 -10.44 7.34 12.24
N LYS A 15 -10.01 8.38 12.97
CA LYS A 15 -10.90 9.13 13.86
C LYS A 15 -12.02 9.85 13.11
N ALA A 16 -11.74 10.44 11.95
CA ALA A 16 -12.75 11.13 11.14
C ALA A 16 -13.75 10.14 10.50
N LEU A 17 -13.27 8.97 10.05
CA LEU A 17 -14.13 7.89 9.55
C LEU A 17 -15.06 7.36 10.66
N GLY A 18 -14.52 7.18 11.86
CA GLY A 18 -15.23 6.55 12.97
C GLY A 18 -15.34 5.03 12.82
N GLU A 19 -15.74 4.36 13.90
CA GLU A 19 -15.65 2.89 14.03
C GLU A 19 -16.46 2.11 12.97
N GLU A 20 -17.62 2.63 12.57
CA GLU A 20 -18.48 1.97 11.57
C GLU A 20 -17.81 1.94 10.20
N LEU A 21 -17.38 3.08 9.66
CA LEU A 21 -16.70 3.13 8.37
C LEU A 21 -15.31 2.46 8.41
N CYS A 22 -14.60 2.49 9.53
CA CYS A 22 -13.33 1.76 9.67
C CYS A 22 -13.49 0.24 9.49
N GLN A 23 -14.69 -0.32 9.65
CA GLN A 23 -14.96 -1.73 9.36
C GLN A 23 -15.12 -2.00 7.87
N GLU A 24 -15.54 -1.01 7.09
CA GLU A 24 -15.84 -1.13 5.65
C GLU A 24 -14.66 -0.78 4.74
N VAL A 25 -13.54 -0.35 5.33
CA VAL A 25 -12.34 0.08 4.60
C VAL A 25 -11.10 -0.66 5.09
N ALA A 26 -10.08 -0.70 4.23
CA ALA A 26 -8.73 -1.06 4.62
C ALA A 26 -7.73 -0.01 4.15
N PHE A 27 -6.79 0.33 5.01
CA PHE A 27 -5.71 1.24 4.71
C PHE A 27 -4.60 0.50 3.95
N VAL A 28 -4.03 1.19 2.98
CA VAL A 28 -2.95 0.71 2.11
C VAL A 28 -2.01 1.87 1.79
N GLY A 29 -1.09 1.68 0.85
CA GLY A 29 -0.24 2.76 0.34
C GLY A 29 0.93 3.11 1.24
N GLY A 30 1.73 4.09 0.82
CA GLY A 30 3.02 4.39 1.46
C GLY A 30 2.90 4.81 2.93
N CYS A 31 1.75 5.37 3.31
CA CYS A 31 1.45 5.76 4.69
C CYS A 31 1.47 4.55 5.64
N THR A 32 1.09 3.37 5.13
CA THR A 32 1.00 2.13 5.93
C THR A 32 2.30 1.35 6.01
N THR A 33 3.32 1.67 5.18
CA THR A 33 4.58 0.93 5.11
C THR A 33 5.20 0.74 6.50
N ALA A 34 5.27 1.80 7.32
CA ALA A 34 5.83 1.74 8.67
C ALA A 34 5.07 0.84 9.66
N LEU A 35 3.80 0.50 9.40
CA LEU A 35 3.04 -0.43 10.24
C LEU A 35 3.29 -1.90 9.85
N LEU A 36 3.86 -2.15 8.68
CA LEU A 36 4.14 -3.48 8.15
C LEU A 36 5.57 -3.97 8.42
N LEU A 37 6.49 -3.07 8.76
CA LEU A 37 7.88 -3.42 9.07
C LEU A 37 8.04 -3.95 10.49
N THR A 38 8.93 -4.93 10.67
CA THR A 38 9.28 -5.53 11.96
C THR A 38 10.73 -5.24 12.38
N ASP A 39 11.54 -4.71 11.47
CA ASP A 39 12.94 -4.34 11.69
C ASP A 39 13.10 -2.84 12.02
N GLU A 40 13.80 -2.52 13.11
CA GLU A 40 13.98 -1.14 13.59
C GLU A 40 14.79 -0.25 12.65
N PHE A 41 15.78 -0.81 11.94
CA PHE A 41 16.63 -0.05 11.03
C PHE A 41 15.82 0.47 9.83
N THR A 42 15.07 -0.41 9.19
CA THR A 42 14.21 -0.05 8.05
C THR A 42 13.05 0.86 8.43
N LEU A 43 12.58 0.81 9.68
CA LEU A 43 11.55 1.72 10.19
C LEU A 43 12.00 3.19 10.20
N GLU A 44 13.30 3.46 10.34
CA GLU A 44 13.84 4.83 10.27
C GLU A 44 13.90 5.36 8.84
N GLU A 45 13.96 4.46 7.86
CA GLU A 45 14.10 4.74 6.43
C GLU A 45 12.77 5.01 5.72
N VAL A 46 11.62 4.74 6.38
CA VAL A 46 10.31 4.96 5.78
C VAL A 46 10.13 6.44 5.44
N ARG A 47 9.88 6.74 4.17
CA ARG A 47 9.62 8.11 3.70
C ARG A 47 8.34 8.70 4.29
N TYR A 48 8.30 10.02 4.31
CA TYR A 48 7.05 10.74 4.50
C TYR A 48 6.17 10.64 3.23
N THR A 49 4.86 10.61 3.42
CA THR A 49 3.87 10.76 2.35
C THR A 49 2.89 11.88 2.70
N ASP A 50 2.21 12.46 1.73
CA ASP A 50 1.28 13.57 1.95
C ASP A 50 -0.21 13.15 1.86
N ASP A 51 -0.45 11.85 1.71
CA ASP A 51 -1.74 11.23 1.52
C ASP A 51 -1.96 9.93 2.32
N VAL A 52 -3.23 9.57 2.49
CA VAL A 52 -3.65 8.29 3.07
C VAL A 52 -4.51 7.55 2.05
N ASP A 53 -4.11 6.34 1.69
CA ASP A 53 -4.81 5.50 0.74
C ASP A 53 -5.73 4.51 1.46
N LEU A 54 -6.98 4.43 1.01
CA LEU A 54 -8.02 3.54 1.52
C LEU A 54 -8.63 2.74 0.38
N VAL A 55 -8.79 1.44 0.58
CA VAL A 55 -9.65 0.60 -0.25
C VAL A 55 -11.00 0.46 0.45
N VAL A 56 -12.08 0.70 -0.26
CA VAL A 56 -13.44 0.74 0.29
C VAL A 56 -14.32 -0.34 -0.34
N HIS A 57 -15.14 -0.98 0.50
CA HIS A 57 -16.16 -1.90 0.01
C HIS A 57 -17.26 -1.13 -0.71
N LEU A 58 -17.41 -1.33 -2.02
CA LEU A 58 -18.43 -0.69 -2.85
C LEU A 58 -18.91 -1.63 -3.94
N THR A 59 -20.21 -1.61 -4.22
CA THR A 59 -20.84 -2.28 -5.36
C THR A 59 -21.42 -1.24 -6.31
N GLY A 60 -20.60 -0.77 -7.25
CA GLY A 60 -21.02 0.13 -8.32
C GLY A 60 -21.01 1.63 -7.98
N TYR A 61 -21.10 2.44 -9.03
CA TYR A 61 -20.94 3.90 -8.97
C TYR A 61 -22.03 4.63 -8.15
N ALA A 62 -23.23 4.08 -8.01
CA ALA A 62 -24.28 4.68 -7.17
C ALA A 62 -23.89 4.68 -5.68
N GLN A 63 -23.23 3.62 -5.22
CA GLN A 63 -22.74 3.54 -3.84
C GLN A 63 -21.56 4.49 -3.63
N TRP A 64 -20.71 4.71 -4.63
CA TRP A 64 -19.66 5.73 -4.58
C TRP A 64 -20.21 7.12 -4.25
N GLN A 65 -21.28 7.55 -4.92
CA GLN A 65 -21.92 8.85 -4.63
C GLN A 65 -22.49 8.92 -3.20
N THR A 66 -23.03 7.80 -2.72
CA THR A 66 -23.56 7.69 -1.35
C THR A 66 -22.44 7.79 -0.31
N LEU A 67 -21.34 7.07 -0.51
CA LEU A 67 -20.14 7.16 0.32
C LEU A 67 -19.59 8.59 0.35
N VAL A 68 -19.45 9.25 -0.80
CA VAL A 68 -18.98 10.64 -0.86
C VAL A 68 -19.89 11.58 -0.07
N ALA A 69 -21.22 11.39 -0.11
CA ALA A 69 -22.15 12.18 0.69
C ALA A 69 -21.99 11.94 2.20
N GLN A 70 -21.74 10.69 2.62
CA GLN A 70 -21.45 10.36 4.03
C GLN A 70 -20.11 10.93 4.49
N LEU A 71 -19.05 10.79 3.69
CA LEU A 71 -17.73 11.35 3.96
C LEU A 71 -17.77 12.88 4.09
N LYS A 72 -18.61 13.56 3.31
CA LYS A 72 -18.87 15.00 3.46
C LYS A 72 -19.39 15.39 4.84
N GLN A 73 -20.25 14.58 5.44
CA GLN A 73 -20.76 14.82 6.81
C GLN A 73 -19.66 14.59 7.86
N LYS A 74 -18.65 13.79 7.55
CA LYS A 74 -17.47 13.52 8.40
C LYS A 74 -16.31 14.49 8.16
N GLY A 75 -16.51 15.51 7.33
CA GLY A 75 -15.56 16.60 7.11
C GLY A 75 -14.65 16.43 5.88
N PHE A 76 -14.75 15.31 5.16
CA PHE A 76 -14.02 15.10 3.91
C PHE A 76 -14.64 15.90 2.77
N LYS A 77 -13.82 16.54 1.93
CA LYS A 77 -14.31 17.40 0.84
C LYS A 77 -13.55 17.16 -0.44
N GLN A 78 -14.25 17.20 -1.56
CA GLN A 78 -13.59 17.27 -2.86
C GLN A 78 -12.98 18.66 -3.02
N SER A 79 -11.79 18.73 -3.60
CA SER A 79 -11.09 19.97 -3.90
C SER A 79 -11.00 20.14 -5.41
N PRO A 80 -11.32 21.32 -5.96
CA PRO A 80 -11.14 21.59 -7.39
C PRO A 80 -9.67 21.68 -7.80
N GLN A 81 -8.73 21.64 -6.83
CA GLN A 81 -7.29 21.57 -7.08
C GLN A 81 -6.79 20.14 -7.29
N ASP A 82 -7.60 19.12 -6.99
CA ASP A 82 -7.21 17.72 -7.12
C ASP A 82 -7.76 17.15 -8.44
N GLU A 83 -6.87 16.59 -9.26
CA GLU A 83 -7.22 15.93 -10.52
C GLU A 83 -7.60 14.45 -10.32
N VAL A 84 -7.26 13.88 -9.16
CA VAL A 84 -7.54 12.49 -8.78
C VAL A 84 -8.99 12.38 -8.30
N ILE A 85 -9.81 11.63 -9.02
CA ILE A 85 -11.28 11.60 -8.78
C ILE A 85 -11.63 10.95 -7.43
N CYS A 86 -10.90 9.92 -7.02
CA CYS A 86 -11.08 9.26 -5.74
C CYS A 86 -10.51 10.03 -4.53
N ARG A 87 -9.87 11.19 -4.77
CA ARG A 87 -9.24 12.00 -3.72
C ARG A 87 -10.24 12.94 -3.06
N LEU A 88 -10.29 12.87 -1.74
CA LEU A 88 -10.94 13.86 -0.89
C LEU A 88 -9.89 14.45 0.05
N ARG A 89 -10.22 15.60 0.67
CA ARG A 89 -9.39 16.25 1.66
C ARG A 89 -10.06 16.31 3.02
N LEU A 90 -9.31 16.01 4.07
CA LEU A 90 -9.67 16.24 5.46
C LEU A 90 -8.83 17.40 6.00
N GLY A 91 -9.36 18.62 5.91
CA GLY A 91 -8.53 19.82 5.99
C GLY A 91 -7.62 19.90 4.77
N GLU A 92 -6.30 19.91 4.97
CA GLU A 92 -5.30 19.84 3.90
C GLU A 92 -4.80 18.41 3.60
N LEU A 93 -5.11 17.44 4.48
CA LEU A 93 -4.69 16.06 4.31
C LEU A 93 -5.44 15.41 3.15
N LYS A 94 -4.71 14.86 2.18
CA LYS A 94 -5.28 14.11 1.05
C LYS A 94 -5.61 12.69 1.48
N VAL A 95 -6.77 12.20 1.07
CA VAL A 95 -7.24 10.85 1.38
C VAL A 95 -7.90 10.27 0.14
N ASP A 96 -7.33 9.17 -0.36
CA ASP A 96 -7.78 8.52 -1.58
C ASP A 96 -8.67 7.33 -1.21
N PHE A 97 -9.94 7.38 -1.64
CA PHE A 97 -10.93 6.34 -1.39
C PHE A 97 -11.14 5.51 -2.65
N MET A 98 -10.42 4.40 -2.76
CA MET A 98 -10.38 3.56 -3.94
C MET A 98 -11.39 2.40 -3.82
N PRO A 99 -12.35 2.25 -4.75
CA PRO A 99 -13.30 1.14 -4.71
C PRO A 99 -12.61 -0.21 -4.90
N GLU A 100 -13.06 -1.24 -4.18
CA GLU A 100 -12.63 -2.60 -4.48
C GLU A 100 -13.23 -3.17 -5.78
N ASP A 101 -14.39 -2.66 -6.18
CA ASP A 101 -15.06 -3.03 -7.42
C ASP A 101 -14.28 -2.49 -8.63
N ALA A 102 -13.81 -3.41 -9.47
CA ALA A 102 -12.98 -3.09 -10.62
C ALA A 102 -13.68 -2.17 -11.63
N GLU A 103 -15.00 -2.30 -11.81
CA GLU A 103 -15.74 -1.43 -12.75
C GLU A 103 -15.72 0.02 -12.25
N THR A 104 -16.09 0.24 -10.99
CA THR A 104 -16.06 1.57 -10.38
C THR A 104 -14.63 2.11 -10.29
N ALA A 105 -13.66 1.29 -9.88
CA ALA A 105 -12.26 1.71 -9.80
C ALA A 105 -11.68 2.14 -11.16
N ASN A 106 -12.06 1.45 -12.25
CA ASN A 106 -11.71 1.87 -13.62
C ASN A 106 -12.33 3.21 -13.98
N LEU A 107 -13.61 3.44 -13.66
CA LEU A 107 -14.28 4.73 -13.90
C LEU A 107 -13.61 5.89 -13.15
N LEU A 108 -13.06 5.62 -11.96
CA LEU A 108 -12.36 6.61 -11.15
C LEU A 108 -10.86 6.73 -11.48
N GLY A 109 -10.32 5.88 -12.35
CA GLY A 109 -8.91 5.89 -12.74
C GLY A 109 -7.94 5.32 -11.70
N CYS A 110 -8.43 4.49 -10.78
CA CYS A 110 -7.63 3.91 -9.68
C CYS A 110 -7.69 2.38 -9.63
N ASN A 111 -7.96 1.72 -10.76
CA ASN A 111 -8.11 0.26 -10.80
C ASN A 111 -6.84 -0.48 -10.32
N ASN A 112 -7.06 -1.49 -9.49
CA ASN A 112 -6.03 -2.40 -9.01
C ASN A 112 -6.67 -3.76 -8.74
N ARG A 113 -6.15 -4.80 -9.38
CA ARG A 113 -6.72 -6.14 -9.31
C ARG A 113 -6.73 -6.75 -7.90
N TRP A 114 -5.89 -6.25 -7.00
CA TRP A 114 -5.74 -6.76 -5.64
C TRP A 114 -6.66 -6.11 -4.62
N PHE A 115 -7.49 -5.14 -5.02
CA PHE A 115 -8.31 -4.42 -4.05
C PHE A 115 -9.39 -5.28 -3.41
N SER A 116 -10.11 -6.11 -4.17
CA SER A 116 -11.15 -6.97 -3.60
C SER A 116 -10.58 -8.02 -2.63
N ASP A 117 -9.58 -8.79 -3.08
CA ASP A 117 -8.97 -9.80 -2.22
C ASP A 117 -8.18 -9.17 -1.05
N GLY A 118 -7.51 -8.04 -1.30
CA GLY A 118 -6.75 -7.31 -0.29
C GLY A 118 -7.66 -6.72 0.80
N LEU A 119 -8.82 -6.18 0.41
CA LEU A 119 -9.83 -5.75 1.37
C LEU A 119 -10.35 -6.96 2.14
N ALA A 120 -10.79 -8.03 1.47
CA ALA A 120 -11.32 -9.23 2.12
C ALA A 120 -10.35 -9.86 3.14
N ASN A 121 -9.04 -9.79 2.88
CA ASN A 121 -7.98 -10.34 3.74
C ASN A 121 -7.30 -9.29 4.64
N ALA A 122 -7.82 -8.07 4.70
CA ALA A 122 -7.24 -7.01 5.51
C ALA A 122 -7.32 -7.34 7.01
N GLN A 123 -6.20 -7.12 7.72
CA GLN A 123 -6.02 -7.51 9.12
C GLN A 123 -6.17 -6.31 10.05
N TRP A 124 -6.73 -6.52 11.23
CA TRP A 124 -6.86 -5.47 12.24
C TRP A 124 -5.49 -5.12 12.85
N HIS A 125 -5.23 -3.82 12.93
CA HIS A 125 -4.06 -3.24 13.57
C HIS A 125 -4.50 -2.17 14.57
N GLU A 126 -3.87 -2.13 15.74
CA GLU A 126 -4.13 -1.12 16.78
C GLU A 126 -3.10 0.01 16.64
N LEU A 127 -3.58 1.22 16.41
CA LEU A 127 -2.76 2.43 16.37
C LEU A 127 -2.37 2.87 17.79
N PRO A 128 -1.32 3.69 17.97
CA PRO A 128 -0.90 4.16 19.31
C PRO A 128 -1.99 4.86 20.13
N SER A 129 -2.94 5.52 19.47
CA SER A 129 -4.14 6.11 20.09
C SER A 129 -5.16 5.10 20.62
N GLY A 130 -4.99 3.80 20.38
CA GLY A 130 -5.94 2.72 20.68
C GLY A 130 -7.02 2.53 19.61
N CYS A 131 -7.03 3.37 18.56
CA CYS A 131 -7.94 3.19 17.43
C CYS A 131 -7.55 1.94 16.62
N ARG A 132 -8.52 1.16 16.17
CA ARG A 132 -8.28 -0.01 15.33
C ARG A 132 -8.61 0.29 13.88
N ILE A 133 -7.69 -0.05 12.98
CA ILE A 133 -7.85 0.05 11.54
C ILE A 133 -7.60 -1.31 10.89
N ARG A 134 -8.11 -1.53 9.68
CA ARG A 134 -7.73 -2.69 8.87
C ARG A 134 -6.60 -2.30 7.92
N LEU A 135 -5.58 -3.13 7.82
CA LEU A 135 -4.46 -2.97 6.90
C LEU A 135 -4.47 -4.08 5.87
N PHE A 136 -4.06 -3.78 4.64
CA PHE A 136 -3.68 -4.84 3.71
C PHE A 136 -2.58 -5.69 4.34
N SER A 137 -2.73 -7.02 4.29
CA SER A 137 -1.65 -7.91 4.70
C SER A 137 -0.41 -7.68 3.82
N PRO A 138 0.81 -7.98 4.31
CA PRO A 138 2.04 -7.73 3.57
C PRO A 138 2.06 -8.30 2.12
N PRO A 139 1.56 -9.52 1.83
CA PRO A 139 1.48 -10.02 0.45
C PRO A 139 0.55 -9.19 -0.45
N TYR A 140 -0.63 -8.81 0.05
CA TYR A 140 -1.58 -7.98 -0.72
C TYR A 140 -1.09 -6.55 -0.89
N PHE A 141 -0.36 -6.01 0.10
CA PHE A 141 0.36 -4.75 -0.05
C PHE A 141 1.34 -4.81 -1.23
N LEU A 142 2.21 -5.83 -1.28
CA LEU A 142 3.13 -6.02 -2.40
C LEU A 142 2.40 -6.12 -3.74
N GLY A 143 1.35 -6.94 -3.82
CA GLY A 143 0.54 -7.07 -5.03
C GLY A 143 0.00 -5.73 -5.50
N SER A 144 -0.60 -4.97 -4.57
CA SER A 144 -1.16 -3.66 -4.88
C SER A 144 -0.11 -2.66 -5.37
N LYS A 145 1.09 -2.68 -4.78
CA LYS A 145 2.21 -1.79 -5.13
C LYS A 145 2.81 -2.12 -6.49
N LEU A 146 2.95 -3.41 -6.81
CA LEU A 146 3.43 -3.86 -8.12
C LEU A 146 2.45 -3.47 -9.23
N GLU A 147 1.15 -3.57 -8.98
CA GLU A 147 0.12 -3.15 -9.94
C GLU A 147 0.15 -1.62 -10.15
N ALA A 148 0.30 -0.85 -9.06
CA ALA A 148 0.47 0.60 -9.13
C ALA A 148 1.74 0.98 -9.92
N TYR A 149 2.86 0.32 -9.65
CA TYR A 149 4.11 0.50 -10.39
C TYR A 149 3.92 0.24 -11.89
N ALA A 150 3.26 -0.86 -12.27
CA ALA A 150 3.00 -1.18 -13.67
C ALA A 150 2.16 -0.10 -14.37
N GLY A 151 1.20 0.51 -13.66
CA GLY A 151 0.33 1.56 -14.20
C GLY A 151 0.98 2.94 -14.32
N ARG A 152 1.82 3.35 -13.34
CA ARG A 152 2.33 4.74 -13.26
C ARG A 152 3.85 4.89 -13.10
N GLY A 153 4.55 3.86 -12.64
CA GLY A 153 5.96 3.92 -12.26
C GLY A 153 6.93 3.30 -13.27
N ALA A 154 6.45 2.42 -14.15
CA ALA A 154 7.28 1.61 -15.05
C ALA A 154 8.19 2.42 -16.01
N GLN A 155 7.80 3.66 -16.33
CA GLN A 155 8.60 4.54 -17.19
C GLN A 155 9.80 5.18 -16.48
N ASN A 156 9.81 5.19 -15.15
CA ASN A 156 10.91 5.71 -14.33
C ASN A 156 11.08 4.86 -13.06
N PRO A 157 11.71 3.67 -13.17
CA PRO A 157 11.89 2.77 -12.02
C PRO A 157 12.64 3.43 -10.85
N LEU A 158 13.70 4.18 -11.15
CA LEU A 158 14.54 4.84 -10.13
C LEU A 158 13.79 5.88 -9.29
N GLY A 159 12.72 6.48 -9.84
CA GLY A 159 11.88 7.44 -9.12
C GLY A 159 10.59 6.85 -8.57
N SER A 160 10.42 5.52 -8.61
CA SER A 160 9.17 4.88 -8.21
C SER A 160 9.08 4.70 -6.70
N GLN A 161 8.19 5.48 -6.08
CA GLN A 161 7.82 5.31 -4.68
C GLN A 161 7.18 3.94 -4.39
N ASP A 162 6.54 3.33 -5.40
CA ASP A 162 5.96 1.99 -5.23
C ASP A 162 7.05 0.92 -5.11
N LEU A 163 8.14 1.02 -5.89
CA LEU A 163 9.30 0.14 -5.74
C LEU A 163 10.06 0.40 -4.43
N GLU A 164 10.18 1.67 -4.01
CA GLU A 164 10.75 2.02 -2.70
C GLU A 164 9.97 1.36 -1.54
N ASP A 165 8.63 1.46 -1.56
CA ASP A 165 7.76 0.83 -0.56
C ASP A 165 7.90 -0.71 -0.57
N ILE A 166 8.01 -1.32 -1.76
CA ILE A 166 8.25 -2.77 -1.90
C ILE A 166 9.60 -3.16 -1.29
N LEU A 167 10.67 -2.44 -1.60
CA LEU A 167 12.01 -2.75 -1.11
C LEU A 167 12.14 -2.52 0.39
N ASN A 168 11.49 -1.48 0.93
CA ASN A 168 11.39 -1.27 2.38
C ASN A 168 10.74 -2.47 3.07
N LEU A 169 9.64 -3.00 2.51
CA LEU A 169 8.97 -4.17 3.08
C LEU A 169 9.83 -5.44 2.97
N VAL A 170 10.47 -5.66 1.82
CA VAL A 170 11.37 -6.81 1.62
C VAL A 170 12.60 -6.75 2.54
N ASN A 171 13.16 -5.56 2.77
CA ASN A 171 14.27 -5.36 3.69
C ASN A 171 13.84 -5.50 5.16
N GLY A 172 12.67 -4.95 5.49
CA GLY A 172 12.27 -4.69 6.87
C GLY A 172 11.35 -5.71 7.52
N ARG A 173 10.99 -6.79 6.81
CA ARG A 173 10.09 -7.83 7.33
C ARG A 173 10.61 -9.22 7.01
N GLU A 174 11.13 -9.91 8.02
CA GLU A 174 11.63 -11.29 7.87
C GLU A 174 10.50 -12.29 7.62
N GLU A 175 9.35 -12.07 8.27
CA GLU A 175 8.16 -12.93 8.19
C GLU A 175 7.53 -12.96 6.79
N LEU A 176 7.88 -12.00 5.93
CA LEU A 176 7.29 -11.80 4.62
C LEU A 176 7.34 -13.05 3.74
N LEU A 177 8.41 -13.85 3.85
CA LEU A 177 8.56 -15.07 3.06
C LEU A 177 7.49 -16.11 3.39
N ALA A 178 7.27 -16.37 4.68
CA ALA A 178 6.24 -17.31 5.15
C ALA A 178 4.82 -16.81 4.87
N GLU A 179 4.62 -15.49 4.95
CA GLU A 179 3.34 -14.86 4.62
C GLU A 179 3.01 -14.98 3.14
N ILE A 180 4.00 -14.80 2.25
CA ILE A 180 3.84 -15.01 0.81
C ILE A 180 3.59 -16.49 0.52
N GLU A 181 4.31 -17.41 1.14
CA GLU A 181 4.07 -18.85 0.98
C GLU A 181 2.66 -19.25 1.38
N SER A 182 2.08 -18.59 2.38
CA SER A 182 0.72 -18.84 2.86
C SER A 182 -0.36 -18.08 2.08
N ALA A 183 0.02 -17.18 1.17
CA ALA A 183 -0.90 -16.37 0.39
C ALA A 183 -1.64 -17.18 -0.68
N ALA A 184 -2.70 -16.60 -1.24
CA ALA A 184 -3.47 -17.21 -2.32
C ALA A 184 -2.57 -17.58 -3.52
N PRO A 185 -2.78 -18.75 -4.15
CA PRO A 185 -1.95 -19.20 -5.28
C PRO A 185 -1.82 -18.18 -6.42
N ASP A 186 -2.89 -17.47 -6.76
CA ASP A 186 -2.87 -16.44 -7.82
C ASP A 186 -1.98 -15.24 -7.43
N LEU A 187 -2.06 -14.80 -6.17
CA LEU A 187 -1.17 -13.74 -5.66
C LEU A 187 0.29 -14.19 -5.67
N ARG A 188 0.59 -15.42 -5.23
CA ARG A 188 1.94 -15.97 -5.28
C ARG A 188 2.49 -16.01 -6.71
N ALA A 189 1.69 -16.50 -7.66
CA ALA A 189 2.05 -16.53 -9.07
C ALA A 189 2.35 -15.13 -9.62
N TYR A 190 1.51 -14.15 -9.29
CA TYR A 190 1.68 -12.78 -9.73
C TYR A 190 2.93 -12.11 -9.15
N LEU A 191 3.16 -12.26 -7.84
CA LEU A 191 4.35 -11.72 -7.17
C LEU A 191 5.61 -12.33 -7.78
N ASN A 192 5.63 -13.65 -7.96
CA ASN A 192 6.70 -14.39 -8.60
C ASN A 192 7.02 -13.84 -10.00
N GLN A 193 6.02 -13.80 -10.88
CA GLN A 193 6.20 -13.38 -12.28
C GLN A 193 6.65 -11.91 -12.38
N THR A 194 6.02 -11.03 -11.61
CA THR A 194 6.29 -9.59 -11.70
C THR A 194 7.67 -9.25 -11.13
N LEU A 195 8.04 -9.82 -9.99
CA LEU A 195 9.37 -9.61 -9.41
C LEU A 195 10.46 -10.26 -10.27
N ALA A 196 10.23 -11.42 -10.88
CA ALA A 196 11.19 -12.02 -11.82
C ALA A 196 11.52 -11.08 -12.98
N GLY A 197 10.50 -10.37 -13.50
CA GLY A 197 10.70 -9.34 -14.52
C GLY A 197 11.55 -8.17 -14.03
N LEU A 198 11.34 -7.72 -12.78
CA LEU A 198 12.13 -6.65 -12.15
C LEU A 198 13.59 -7.06 -11.90
N LEU A 199 13.85 -8.29 -11.45
CA LEU A 199 15.22 -8.80 -11.25
C LEU A 199 16.03 -8.85 -12.55
N GLY A 200 15.36 -8.92 -13.71
CA GLY A 200 16.00 -8.83 -15.02
C GLY A 200 16.33 -7.40 -15.48
N ASN A 201 15.90 -6.37 -14.76
CA ASN A 201 16.16 -4.97 -15.09
C ASN A 201 17.45 -4.48 -14.41
N ASN A 202 18.39 -3.97 -15.21
CA ASN A 202 19.66 -3.43 -14.72
C ASN A 202 19.49 -2.30 -13.69
N ASP A 203 18.46 -1.46 -13.85
CA ASP A 203 18.22 -0.34 -12.93
C ASP A 203 17.73 -0.80 -11.56
N PHE A 204 17.13 -1.99 -11.48
CA PHE A 204 16.61 -2.53 -10.23
C PHE A 204 17.72 -2.81 -9.21
N GLY A 205 18.93 -3.16 -9.68
CA GLY A 205 20.07 -3.35 -8.79
C GLY A 205 20.47 -2.08 -8.05
N TYR A 206 20.38 -0.91 -8.68
CA TYR A 206 20.64 0.37 -8.02
C TYR A 206 19.62 0.67 -6.93
N LEU A 207 18.36 0.28 -7.12
CA LEU A 207 17.32 0.43 -6.10
C LEU A 207 17.57 -0.48 -4.89
N VAL A 208 18.01 -1.71 -5.13
CA VAL A 208 18.37 -2.64 -4.04
C VAL A 208 19.57 -2.09 -3.25
N GLN A 209 20.59 -1.56 -3.93
CA GLN A 209 21.75 -0.94 -3.29
C GLN A 209 21.35 0.30 -2.46
N ASP A 210 20.46 1.14 -2.97
CA ASP A 210 19.96 2.32 -2.25
C ASP A 210 19.13 1.92 -1.01
N ALA A 211 18.24 0.93 -1.15
CA ALA A 211 17.46 0.38 -0.04
C ALA A 211 18.34 -0.27 1.05
N ALA A 212 19.53 -0.75 0.68
CA ALA A 212 20.54 -1.27 1.60
C ALA A 212 21.43 -0.16 2.21
N ARG A 213 21.33 1.09 1.76
CA ARG A 213 22.18 2.22 2.18
C ARG A 213 23.69 1.95 2.06
N GLY A 214 24.06 1.12 1.07
CA GLY A 214 25.46 0.71 0.85
C GLY A 214 25.99 -0.32 1.84
N ASP A 215 25.14 -0.89 2.71
CA ASP A 215 25.48 -2.04 3.55
C ASP A 215 25.38 -3.33 2.73
N SER A 216 26.51 -4.01 2.52
CA SER A 216 26.59 -5.22 1.70
C SER A 216 25.85 -6.42 2.30
N GLU A 217 25.78 -6.52 3.64
CA GLU A 217 25.05 -7.63 4.28
C GLU A 217 23.54 -7.43 4.12
N ARG A 218 23.06 -6.19 4.26
CA ARG A 218 21.65 -5.85 3.99
C ARG A 218 21.29 -6.01 2.52
N GLU A 219 22.17 -5.61 1.61
CA GLU A 219 21.95 -5.82 0.19
C GLU A 219 21.78 -7.32 -0.11
N GLN A 220 22.63 -8.17 0.45
CA GLN A 220 22.51 -9.62 0.31
C GLN A 220 21.18 -10.16 0.86
N ILE A 221 20.74 -9.70 2.04
CA ILE A 221 19.44 -10.09 2.62
C ILE A 221 18.29 -9.73 1.69
N ILE A 222 18.29 -8.51 1.12
CA ILE A 222 17.24 -8.07 0.19
C ILE A 222 17.25 -8.97 -1.05
N TRP A 223 18.41 -9.22 -1.64
CA TRP A 223 18.54 -10.12 -2.79
C TRP A 223 18.07 -11.54 -2.47
N ASP A 224 18.46 -12.11 -1.34
CA ASP A 224 18.07 -13.46 -0.95
C ASP A 224 16.55 -13.59 -0.81
N ARG A 225 15.92 -12.58 -0.18
CA ARG A 225 14.45 -12.53 -0.03
C ARG A 225 13.75 -12.37 -1.37
N LEU A 226 14.21 -11.48 -2.25
CA LEU A 226 13.66 -11.32 -3.60
C LEU A 226 13.74 -12.62 -4.40
N HIS A 227 14.89 -13.29 -4.39
CA HIS A 227 15.08 -14.57 -5.07
C HIS A 227 14.21 -15.68 -4.47
N HIS A 228 13.99 -15.67 -3.16
CA HIS A 228 13.06 -16.60 -2.51
C HIS A 228 11.64 -16.40 -3.03
N ILE A 229 11.15 -15.16 -3.04
CA ILE A 229 9.79 -14.84 -3.53
C ILE A 229 9.61 -15.29 -4.99
N VAL A 230 10.62 -15.08 -5.84
CA VAL A 230 10.62 -15.51 -7.25
C VAL A 230 10.75 -17.04 -7.41
N ARG A 231 11.08 -17.79 -6.36
CA ARG A 231 11.12 -19.26 -6.38
C ARG A 231 9.89 -19.91 -5.77
N VAL A 232 9.12 -19.18 -4.96
CA VAL A 232 7.84 -19.66 -4.43
C VAL A 232 6.88 -19.85 -5.60
N THR A 233 6.60 -21.10 -5.95
CA THR A 233 5.66 -21.46 -7.03
C THR A 233 4.22 -21.46 -6.50
N ALA A 234 3.28 -21.25 -7.42
CA ALA A 234 1.85 -21.33 -7.16
C ALA A 234 1.38 -22.72 -6.70
#